data_AF-E3CU62-F1
#
_entry.id   AF-E3CU62-F1
#
_cell.length_a   1.000
_cell.length_b   1.000
_cell.length_c   1.000
_cell.angle_alpha   90.00
_cell.angle_beta   90.00
_cell.angle_gamma   90.00
#
_symmetry.space_group_name_H-M   'P 1'
#
loop_
_entity.id
_entity.type
_entity.pdbx_description
1 polymer ?
#
loop_
_entity_poly.entity_id
_entity_poly.type
_entity_poly.pdbx_seq_one_letter_code
_entity_poly.pdbx_strand_id
1 'polypeptide(L)'
;ISNSIMIFLLFLISFSFGNAASINKTETDLSTCVKEFYTAVYSENYNCTSQYNFASNNETVAQKSLISGKSCALEILGKACTQSQFTEIFSKFENFVKSLTTEPKDKNCIDSYYKYNALKCMESLNSLGEKSKLILQMQPKINDSRVLKLIDQCEGFKTCMSSNCYYFKTEVSIVSFCETVKMSNSEFKACEWKIERESPDLSEYECLEGDDFYDPAILNKYRFYTKMKDCTKEIMMDICGEKAVVGFEKYAELSADFLIKKNAKGYVGVFKFAKSCFLEVAKPECSSSQYNLLSTKYDDFLKMITEEPKSVTSCESFYFKYNSMKCIPIMMDITHKVVPLAQKHLKVNDSRLVALVDSCDLVKACMSPLCFFNDIEKSMITEACNAIELRNTKFSECISEIQKESPDLSEYKCLKGVDFNSKEPTIQIDKFSKNKACTKQIMEDFCGKEAVENFDEYAEITAEKV
;
A
#
# COMPACT_ATOMS: atom_id res chain seq x y z
N ILE A 1 -3.76 -27.08 25.70
CA ILE A 1 -4.76 -25.99 25.89
C ILE A 1 -4.24 -25.14 27.02
N SER A 2 -4.32 -23.80 26.92
CA SER A 2 -3.96 -22.79 27.94
C SER A 2 -2.68 -22.00 27.66
N ASN A 3 -2.84 -20.74 27.22
CA ASN A 3 -2.41 -19.51 27.92
C ASN A 3 -2.32 -18.30 26.96
N SER A 4 -2.00 -18.48 25.68
CA SER A 4 -1.85 -17.34 24.75
C SER A 4 -3.20 -16.77 24.23
N ILE A 5 -4.29 -17.54 24.33
CA ILE A 5 -5.63 -17.13 23.84
C ILE A 5 -6.42 -16.37 24.92
N MET A 6 -6.07 -16.51 26.21
CA MET A 6 -6.84 -15.91 27.31
C MET A 6 -6.41 -14.47 27.67
N ILE A 7 -5.27 -14.00 27.16
CA ILE A 7 -4.78 -12.63 27.39
C ILE A 7 -5.55 -11.60 26.55
N PHE A 8 -6.16 -12.04 25.44
CA PHE A 8 -6.89 -11.17 24.51
C PHE A 8 -8.23 -10.62 25.05
N LEU A 9 -8.73 -11.13 26.19
CA LEU A 9 -10.09 -10.84 26.68
C LEU A 9 -10.18 -9.88 27.88
N LEU A 10 -9.09 -9.39 28.47
CA LEU A 10 -9.15 -8.82 29.83
C LEU A 10 -8.69 -7.38 30.10
N PHE A 11 -8.20 -6.58 29.14
CA PHE A 11 -7.66 -5.25 29.49
C PHE A 11 -8.17 -4.10 28.61
N LEU A 12 -9.47 -3.81 28.72
CA LEU A 12 -10.00 -2.45 28.55
C LEU A 12 -10.22 -1.87 29.94
N ILE A 13 -9.26 -1.09 30.49
CA ILE A 13 -9.46 -0.01 31.48
C ILE A 13 -8.08 0.69 31.75
N SER A 14 -7.97 1.93 31.24
CA SER A 14 -7.18 3.11 31.66
C SER A 14 -5.67 3.01 31.99
N PHE A 15 -4.82 3.87 31.38
CA PHE A 15 -4.13 5.04 32.00
C PHE A 15 -3.05 5.69 31.09
N SER A 16 -2.59 6.86 31.56
CA SER A 16 -1.99 8.05 30.91
C SER A 16 -0.55 8.00 30.36
N PHE A 17 -0.28 9.03 29.55
CA PHE A 17 0.90 9.42 28.73
C PHE A 17 2.29 9.52 29.39
N GLY A 18 3.33 9.30 28.56
CA GLY A 18 4.69 9.84 28.71
C GLY A 18 5.53 9.68 27.43
N ASN A 19 5.97 10.79 26.82
CA ASN A 19 6.80 10.87 25.60
C ASN A 19 8.31 10.90 25.90
N ALA A 20 9.13 10.41 24.97
CA ALA A 20 10.56 10.71 24.89
C ALA A 20 11.01 11.00 23.45
N ALA A 21 11.88 12.01 23.29
CA ALA A 21 12.43 12.53 22.03
C ALA A 21 13.83 11.95 21.70
N SER A 22 14.22 12.02 20.41
CA SER A 22 15.47 11.48 19.83
C SER A 22 16.55 12.55 19.51
N ILE A 23 17.79 12.10 19.22
CA ILE A 23 19.05 12.88 19.11
C ILE A 23 19.67 12.83 17.67
N ASN A 24 20.41 13.90 17.31
CA ASN A 24 21.01 14.39 16.04
C ASN A 24 22.22 13.66 15.37
N LYS A 25 22.45 13.98 14.08
CA LYS A 25 23.76 14.42 13.48
C LYS A 25 23.55 15.28 12.20
N THR A 26 24.29 16.38 12.03
CA THR A 26 24.08 17.46 11.03
C THR A 26 24.90 17.28 9.75
N GLU A 27 24.31 16.70 8.70
CA GLU A 27 24.72 16.84 7.30
C GLU A 27 23.88 17.97 6.66
N THR A 28 24.43 18.79 5.76
CA THR A 28 23.65 19.86 5.10
C THR A 28 22.55 19.20 4.27
N ASP A 29 21.29 19.35 4.68
CA ASP A 29 20.18 18.70 3.97
C ASP A 29 19.95 19.35 2.60
N LEU A 30 20.27 18.63 1.52
CA LEU A 30 20.04 19.04 0.12
C LEU A 30 18.69 18.58 -0.45
N SER A 31 17.82 17.99 0.36
CA SER A 31 16.59 17.35 -0.15
C SER A 31 15.68 18.32 -0.90
N THR A 32 15.49 19.53 -0.36
CA THR A 32 14.63 20.53 -1.01
C THR A 32 15.17 20.90 -2.39
N CYS A 33 16.47 21.12 -2.54
CA CYS A 33 17.02 21.53 -3.82
C CYS A 33 17.13 20.39 -4.83
N VAL A 34 17.41 19.17 -4.36
CA VAL A 34 17.40 17.96 -5.20
C VAL A 34 15.99 17.68 -5.71
N LYS A 35 14.98 17.87 -4.87
CA LYS A 35 13.57 17.77 -5.27
C LYS A 35 13.26 18.75 -6.40
N GLU A 36 13.50 20.05 -6.19
CA GLU A 36 13.25 21.10 -7.19
C GLU A 36 14.05 20.88 -8.49
N PHE A 37 15.27 20.35 -8.39
CA PHE A 37 16.05 19.94 -9.54
C PHE A 37 15.32 18.87 -10.36
N TYR A 38 14.85 17.79 -9.73
CA TYR A 38 14.11 16.75 -10.46
C TYR A 38 12.74 17.23 -10.94
N THR A 39 12.05 18.10 -10.20
CA THR A 39 10.83 18.77 -10.68
C THR A 39 11.11 19.51 -12.00
N ALA A 40 12.20 20.27 -12.08
CA ALA A 40 12.61 20.97 -13.30
C ALA A 40 12.99 20.02 -14.45
N VAL A 41 13.65 18.90 -14.14
CA VAL A 41 14.00 17.86 -15.13
C VAL A 41 12.74 17.23 -15.73
N TYR A 42 11.78 16.79 -14.91
CA TYR A 42 10.59 16.08 -15.40
C TYR A 42 9.50 17.00 -15.98
N SER A 43 9.46 18.27 -15.59
CA SER A 43 8.57 19.27 -16.17
C SER A 43 9.07 19.81 -17.50
N GLU A 44 10.35 19.60 -17.84
CA GLU A 44 10.99 20.13 -19.05
C GLU A 44 10.96 21.67 -19.11
N ASN A 45 10.87 22.33 -17.96
CA ASN A 45 10.78 23.80 -17.84
C ASN A 45 12.06 24.55 -18.25
N TYR A 46 13.16 23.83 -18.48
CA TYR A 46 14.44 24.38 -18.90
C TYR A 46 14.79 23.78 -20.26
N ASN A 47 15.04 24.63 -21.26
CA ASN A 47 15.33 24.18 -22.63
C ASN A 47 16.48 23.17 -22.71
N CYS A 48 17.44 23.27 -21.79
CA CYS A 48 18.60 22.38 -21.74
C CYS A 48 18.31 20.98 -21.18
N THR A 49 17.23 20.76 -20.41
CA THR A 49 16.98 19.45 -19.77
C THR A 49 16.64 18.36 -20.78
N SER A 50 16.02 18.71 -21.90
CA SER A 50 15.70 17.78 -23.00
C SER A 50 16.93 17.14 -23.67
N GLN A 51 18.13 17.73 -23.49
CA GLN A 51 19.37 17.27 -24.12
C GLN A 51 20.10 16.19 -23.30
N TYR A 52 19.70 15.98 -22.04
CA TYR A 52 20.40 15.12 -21.10
C TYR A 52 19.44 14.20 -20.36
N ASN A 53 19.84 12.95 -20.13
CA ASN A 53 19.03 12.00 -19.39
C ASN A 53 19.38 12.03 -17.88
N PHE A 54 19.15 13.18 -17.24
CA PHE A 54 19.48 13.40 -15.83
C PHE A 54 18.74 12.46 -14.86
N ALA A 55 17.56 11.98 -15.26
CA ALA A 55 16.71 11.11 -14.45
C ALA A 55 16.88 9.60 -14.73
N SER A 56 17.89 9.22 -15.51
CA SER A 56 18.16 7.81 -15.83
C SER A 56 18.31 6.94 -14.57
N ASN A 57 17.76 5.72 -14.63
CA ASN A 57 18.00 4.68 -13.62
C ASN A 57 19.30 3.91 -13.86
N ASN A 58 19.90 4.04 -15.05
CA ASN A 58 21.24 3.52 -15.32
C ASN A 58 22.29 4.52 -14.79
N GLU A 59 23.11 4.07 -13.84
CA GLU A 59 24.16 4.86 -13.18
C GLU A 59 25.09 5.54 -14.19
N THR A 60 25.64 4.79 -15.15
CA THR A 60 26.60 5.30 -16.13
C THR A 60 25.98 6.39 -17.00
N VAL A 61 24.73 6.20 -17.43
CA VAL A 61 24.00 7.18 -18.23
C VAL A 61 23.67 8.43 -17.40
N ALA A 62 23.24 8.27 -16.15
CA ALA A 62 22.92 9.38 -15.26
C ALA A 62 24.16 10.22 -14.92
N GLN A 63 25.27 9.57 -14.56
CA GLN A 63 26.56 10.22 -14.30
C GLN A 63 27.03 11.00 -15.53
N LYS A 64 27.08 10.33 -16.70
CA LYS A 64 27.50 10.98 -17.94
C LYS A 64 26.63 12.20 -18.24
N SER A 65 25.31 12.07 -18.11
CA SER A 65 24.36 13.15 -18.35
C SER A 65 24.57 14.33 -17.41
N LEU A 66 24.72 14.08 -16.09
CA LEU A 66 24.97 15.12 -15.09
C LEU A 66 26.31 15.83 -15.29
N ILE A 67 27.36 15.09 -15.66
CA ILE A 67 28.68 15.66 -15.93
C ILE A 67 28.70 16.47 -17.23
N SER A 68 28.20 15.92 -18.34
CA SER A 68 28.15 16.65 -19.61
C SER A 68 27.20 17.84 -19.55
N GLY A 69 26.08 17.68 -18.82
CA GLY A 69 25.06 18.69 -18.60
C GLY A 69 25.32 19.59 -17.40
N LYS A 70 26.55 19.64 -16.87
CA LYS A 70 26.91 20.39 -15.65
C LYS A 70 26.41 21.83 -15.66
N SER A 71 26.55 22.54 -16.78
CA SER A 71 26.06 23.93 -16.87
C SER A 71 24.54 24.03 -16.68
N CYS A 72 23.78 23.10 -17.29
CA CYS A 72 22.32 23.05 -17.14
C CYS A 72 21.93 22.68 -15.70
N ALA A 73 22.60 21.67 -15.13
CA ALA A 73 22.35 21.26 -13.76
C ALA A 73 22.65 22.38 -12.74
N LEU A 74 23.77 23.10 -12.91
CA LEU A 74 24.13 24.21 -12.04
C LEU A 74 23.21 25.43 -12.22
N GLU A 75 22.66 25.68 -13.40
CA GLU A 75 21.66 26.73 -13.59
C GLU A 75 20.39 26.45 -12.76
N ILE A 76 19.90 25.21 -12.82
CA ILE A 76 18.71 24.78 -12.07
C ILE A 76 19.00 24.81 -10.57
N LEU A 77 20.11 24.22 -10.15
CA LEU A 77 20.51 24.16 -8.74
C LEU A 77 20.79 25.56 -8.17
N GLY A 78 21.31 26.50 -8.96
CA GLY A 78 21.53 27.87 -8.53
C GLY A 78 20.24 28.63 -8.20
N LYS A 79 19.11 28.23 -8.80
CA LYS A 79 17.78 28.77 -8.51
C LYS A 79 17.07 28.01 -7.39
N ALA A 80 17.32 26.71 -7.28
CA ALA A 80 16.65 25.82 -6.32
C ALA A 80 17.31 25.79 -4.92
N CYS A 81 18.64 25.95 -4.86
CA CYS A 81 19.42 25.88 -3.63
C CYS A 81 19.51 27.23 -2.92
N THR A 82 19.71 27.20 -1.60
CA THR A 82 20.29 28.37 -0.90
C THR A 82 21.72 28.62 -1.38
N GLN A 83 22.22 29.85 -1.20
CA GLN A 83 23.58 30.22 -1.58
C GLN A 83 24.65 29.30 -0.97
N SER A 84 24.47 28.89 0.29
CA SER A 84 25.40 28.00 0.99
C SER A 84 25.43 26.61 0.35
N GLN A 85 24.25 26.01 0.14
CA GLN A 85 24.11 24.70 -0.50
C GLN A 85 24.63 24.73 -1.94
N PHE A 86 24.34 25.78 -2.70
CA PHE A 86 24.84 25.93 -4.06
C PHE A 86 26.35 26.03 -4.11
N THR A 87 26.96 26.80 -3.20
CA THR A 87 28.43 26.95 -3.13
C THR A 87 29.10 25.60 -2.82
N GLU A 88 28.52 24.83 -1.90
CA GLU A 88 28.99 23.47 -1.60
C GLU A 88 28.89 22.54 -2.83
N ILE A 89 27.72 22.47 -3.47
CA ILE A 89 27.50 21.68 -4.69
C ILE A 89 28.45 22.11 -5.81
N PHE A 90 28.61 23.41 -6.05
CA PHE A 90 29.46 23.94 -7.11
C PHE A 90 30.92 23.50 -6.91
N SER A 91 31.43 23.63 -5.67
CA SER A 91 32.81 23.26 -5.33
C SER A 91 33.07 21.75 -5.38
N LYS A 92 32.05 20.93 -5.14
CA LYS A 92 32.14 19.46 -5.06
C LYS A 92 31.21 18.75 -6.04
N PHE A 93 31.00 19.32 -7.22
CA PHE A 93 29.95 18.88 -8.14
C PHE A 93 30.03 17.39 -8.51
N GLU A 94 31.23 16.85 -8.75
CA GLU A 94 31.39 15.43 -9.06
C GLU A 94 31.02 14.51 -7.89
N ASN A 95 31.28 14.93 -6.64
CA ASN A 95 30.88 14.18 -5.45
C ASN A 95 29.36 14.24 -5.27
N PHE A 96 28.75 15.39 -5.55
CA PHE A 96 27.29 15.53 -5.60
C PHE A 96 26.68 14.63 -6.68
N VAL A 97 27.27 14.54 -7.88
CA VAL A 97 26.83 13.59 -8.90
C VAL A 97 26.91 12.15 -8.37
N LYS A 98 28.02 11.79 -7.73
CA LYS A 98 28.17 10.44 -7.15
C LYS A 98 27.10 10.14 -6.11
N SER A 99 26.75 11.10 -5.24
CA SER A 99 25.69 10.90 -4.25
C SER A 99 24.28 10.82 -4.85
N LEU A 100 24.08 11.24 -6.11
CA LEU A 100 22.82 11.02 -6.82
C LEU A 100 22.76 9.66 -7.53
N THR A 101 23.90 9.14 -7.99
CA THR A 101 23.93 8.06 -8.99
C THR A 101 24.56 6.75 -8.52
N THR A 102 25.43 6.80 -7.52
CA THR A 102 26.27 5.65 -7.13
C THR A 102 25.66 4.96 -5.93
N GLU A 103 25.16 3.75 -6.11
CA GLU A 103 24.62 2.98 -4.98
C GLU A 103 25.75 2.62 -4.01
N PRO A 104 25.60 2.91 -2.70
CA PRO A 104 26.59 2.51 -1.71
C PRO A 104 26.62 0.99 -1.57
N LYS A 105 27.80 0.44 -1.21
CA LYS A 105 27.95 -1.01 -0.96
C LYS A 105 27.12 -1.48 0.23
N ASP A 106 27.01 -0.62 1.24
CA ASP A 106 26.23 -0.88 2.44
C ASP A 106 24.78 -0.46 2.19
N LYS A 107 23.90 -1.45 1.97
CA LYS A 107 22.47 -1.26 1.71
C LYS A 107 21.66 -0.97 2.97
N ASN A 108 22.19 -0.10 3.84
CA ASN A 108 21.60 0.22 5.13
C ASN A 108 20.54 1.33 5.08
N CYS A 109 20.23 1.84 3.87
CA CYS A 109 19.17 2.83 3.65
C CYS A 109 19.37 4.20 4.33
N ILE A 110 20.56 4.47 4.88
CA ILE A 110 20.89 5.73 5.57
C ILE A 110 21.58 6.72 4.64
N ASP A 111 22.28 6.21 3.61
CA ASP A 111 23.04 7.04 2.69
C ASP A 111 22.16 8.03 1.89
N SER A 112 22.69 9.23 1.68
CA SER A 112 22.06 10.30 0.89
C SER A 112 21.64 9.84 -0.53
N TYR A 113 22.31 8.85 -1.11
CA TYR A 113 21.92 8.19 -2.36
C TYR A 113 20.47 7.71 -2.36
N TYR A 114 20.05 7.01 -1.31
CA TYR A 114 18.71 6.46 -1.23
C TYR A 114 17.67 7.57 -1.11
N LYS A 115 17.95 8.58 -0.27
CA LYS A 115 17.09 9.75 -0.09
C LYS A 115 16.91 10.53 -1.39
N TYR A 116 17.98 10.78 -2.13
CA TYR A 116 17.92 11.56 -3.38
C TYR A 116 17.31 10.77 -4.53
N ASN A 117 17.56 9.47 -4.63
CA ASN A 117 16.83 8.63 -5.59
C ASN A 117 15.34 8.56 -5.25
N ALA A 118 14.97 8.68 -3.98
CA ALA A 118 13.56 8.64 -3.59
C ALA A 118 12.84 9.89 -4.13
N LEU A 119 13.47 11.06 -3.94
CA LEU A 119 13.01 12.31 -4.53
C LEU A 119 12.93 12.23 -6.07
N LYS A 120 13.92 11.64 -6.74
CA LYS A 120 13.88 11.40 -8.20
C LYS A 120 12.64 10.62 -8.62
N CYS A 121 12.30 9.55 -7.91
CA CYS A 121 11.12 8.74 -8.24
C CYS A 121 9.82 9.53 -7.97
N MET A 122 9.72 10.22 -6.83
CA MET A 122 8.51 11.00 -6.50
C MET A 122 8.24 12.12 -7.49
N GLU A 123 9.27 12.81 -7.96
CA GLU A 123 9.08 13.88 -8.95
C GLU A 123 8.67 13.32 -10.32
N SER A 124 9.05 12.07 -10.64
CA SER A 124 8.49 11.35 -11.79
C SER A 124 6.98 11.14 -11.64
N LEU A 125 6.53 10.72 -10.46
CA LEU A 125 5.10 10.52 -10.16
C LEU A 125 4.31 11.83 -10.19
N ASN A 126 4.86 12.91 -9.61
CA ASN A 126 4.23 14.23 -9.65
C ASN A 126 4.07 14.73 -11.09
N SER A 127 5.13 14.61 -11.90
CA SER A 127 5.09 14.96 -13.33
C SER A 127 4.08 14.11 -14.10
N LEU A 128 4.05 12.80 -13.83
CA LEU A 128 3.06 11.90 -14.41
C LEU A 128 1.63 12.33 -14.06
N GLY A 129 1.37 12.70 -12.80
CA GLY A 129 0.08 13.21 -12.33
C GLY A 129 -0.39 14.45 -13.10
N GLU A 130 0.48 15.45 -13.24
CA GLU A 130 0.17 16.69 -13.96
C GLU A 130 -0.03 16.46 -15.46
N LYS A 131 0.87 15.69 -16.11
CA LYS A 131 0.73 15.37 -17.54
C LYS A 131 -0.53 14.52 -17.81
N SER A 132 -0.84 13.56 -16.94
CA SER A 132 -2.05 12.75 -17.05
C SER A 132 -3.31 13.59 -16.94
N LYS A 133 -3.37 14.53 -15.99
CA LYS A 133 -4.51 15.43 -15.84
C LYS A 133 -4.81 16.22 -17.12
N LEU A 134 -3.78 16.76 -17.76
CA LEU A 134 -3.93 17.52 -19.01
C LEU A 134 -4.34 16.62 -20.19
N ILE A 135 -3.69 15.47 -20.35
CA ILE A 135 -3.92 14.58 -21.50
C ILE A 135 -5.29 13.92 -21.41
N LEU A 136 -5.68 13.39 -20.24
CA LEU A 136 -6.93 12.65 -20.08
C LEU A 136 -8.17 13.53 -20.18
N GLN A 137 -8.05 14.83 -19.88
CA GLN A 137 -9.12 15.81 -20.13
C GLN A 137 -9.46 15.98 -21.62
N MET A 138 -8.53 15.65 -22.52
CA MET A 138 -8.74 15.77 -23.95
C MET A 138 -9.44 14.56 -24.60
N GLN A 139 -9.78 13.53 -23.82
CA GLN A 139 -10.37 12.27 -24.31
C GLN A 139 -9.56 11.67 -25.48
N PRO A 140 -8.29 11.30 -25.25
CA PRO A 140 -7.38 10.84 -26.30
C PRO A 140 -7.94 9.63 -27.06
N LYS A 141 -7.53 9.47 -28.32
CA LYS A 141 -7.84 8.25 -29.05
C LYS A 141 -6.93 7.12 -28.58
N ILE A 142 -7.35 5.89 -28.86
CA ILE A 142 -6.49 4.72 -28.68
C ILE A 142 -5.21 4.91 -29.50
N ASN A 143 -4.08 4.52 -28.90
CA ASN A 143 -2.72 4.70 -29.40
C ASN A 143 -2.29 6.17 -29.54
N ASP A 144 -2.89 7.10 -28.79
CA ASP A 144 -2.35 8.44 -28.66
C ASP A 144 -0.94 8.39 -28.06
N SER A 145 0.04 8.85 -28.84
CA SER A 145 1.46 8.87 -28.47
C SER A 145 1.73 9.52 -27.10
N ARG A 146 0.91 10.47 -26.67
CA ARG A 146 1.04 11.15 -25.38
C ARG A 146 0.63 10.23 -24.23
N VAL A 147 -0.42 9.43 -24.41
CA VAL A 147 -0.84 8.41 -23.43
C VAL A 147 0.20 7.29 -23.35
N LEU A 148 0.73 6.85 -24.49
CA LEU A 148 1.81 5.84 -24.51
C LEU A 148 3.04 6.31 -23.73
N LYS A 149 3.45 7.57 -23.87
CA LYS A 149 4.53 8.15 -23.06
C LYS A 149 4.23 8.14 -21.55
N LEU A 150 2.98 8.36 -21.14
CA LEU A 150 2.59 8.27 -19.72
C LEU A 150 2.66 6.81 -19.22
N ILE A 151 2.27 5.84 -20.05
CA ILE A 151 2.40 4.42 -19.73
C ILE A 151 3.88 4.04 -19.56
N ASP A 152 4.75 4.48 -20.46
CA ASP A 152 6.19 4.25 -20.35
C ASP A 152 6.78 4.90 -19.08
N GLN A 153 6.34 6.12 -18.75
CA GLN A 153 6.75 6.81 -17.52
C GLN A 153 6.25 6.08 -16.26
N CYS A 154 5.07 5.45 -16.31
CA CYS A 154 4.55 4.59 -15.25
C CYS A 154 5.44 3.37 -14.99
N GLU A 155 5.87 2.68 -16.05
CA GLU A 155 6.78 1.54 -15.91
C GLU A 155 8.16 1.99 -15.41
N GLY A 156 8.68 3.12 -15.92
CA GLY A 156 9.91 3.73 -15.42
C GLY A 156 9.84 4.11 -13.93
N PHE A 157 8.68 4.60 -13.47
CA PHE A 157 8.44 4.88 -12.06
C PHE A 157 8.41 3.60 -11.22
N LYS A 158 7.68 2.56 -11.64
CA LYS A 158 7.64 1.26 -10.92
C LYS A 158 9.05 0.69 -10.74
N THR A 159 9.87 0.72 -11.79
CA THR A 159 11.28 0.31 -11.70
C THR A 159 12.06 1.19 -10.72
N CYS A 160 11.93 2.52 -10.80
CA CYS A 160 12.59 3.47 -9.90
C CYS A 160 12.29 3.17 -8.42
N MET A 161 11.03 2.86 -8.11
CA MET A 161 10.57 2.57 -6.76
C MET A 161 11.08 1.24 -6.22
N SER A 162 11.09 0.19 -7.05
CA SER A 162 11.53 -1.15 -6.64
C SER A 162 12.98 -1.20 -6.11
N SER A 163 13.80 -0.24 -6.52
CA SER A 163 15.21 -0.14 -6.13
C SER A 163 15.48 0.68 -4.87
N ASN A 164 14.46 1.20 -4.17
CA ASN A 164 14.66 2.25 -3.16
C ASN A 164 14.16 1.90 -1.74
N CYS A 165 15.07 2.11 -0.79
CA CYS A 165 14.93 1.96 0.65
C CYS A 165 13.82 2.78 1.35
N TYR A 166 13.41 3.91 0.78
CA TYR A 166 12.51 4.86 1.46
C TYR A 166 11.02 4.61 1.21
N TYR A 167 10.65 3.51 0.54
CA TYR A 167 9.26 3.22 0.19
C TYR A 167 8.79 1.87 0.70
N PHE A 168 7.93 1.90 1.71
CA PHE A 168 7.21 0.73 2.22
C PHE A 168 5.69 0.94 2.29
N LYS A 169 5.14 2.03 1.72
CA LYS A 169 3.76 2.45 2.07
C LYS A 169 2.89 3.05 0.97
N THR A 170 3.32 3.02 -0.29
CA THR A 170 2.63 3.72 -1.39
C THR A 170 2.31 2.85 -2.60
N GLU A 171 2.65 1.55 -2.55
CA GLU A 171 2.62 0.66 -3.70
C GLU A 171 1.21 0.45 -4.27
N VAL A 172 0.20 0.27 -3.41
CA VAL A 172 -1.20 0.00 -3.83
C VAL A 172 -1.85 1.20 -4.54
N SER A 173 -1.61 2.43 -4.06
CA SER A 173 -2.22 3.64 -4.64
C SER A 173 -1.63 3.98 -6.01
N ILE A 174 -0.32 3.74 -6.19
CA ILE A 174 0.38 4.12 -7.42
C ILE A 174 0.23 3.07 -8.51
N VAL A 175 0.18 1.78 -8.16
CA VAL A 175 -0.20 0.72 -9.11
C VAL A 175 -1.59 1.00 -9.68
N SER A 176 -2.55 1.36 -8.82
CA SER A 176 -3.92 1.72 -9.24
C SER A 176 -3.95 2.95 -10.17
N PHE A 177 -3.13 3.97 -9.92
CA PHE A 177 -3.02 5.14 -10.80
C PHE A 177 -2.44 4.77 -12.18
N CYS A 178 -1.37 3.98 -12.22
CA CYS A 178 -0.77 3.55 -13.48
C CYS A 178 -1.68 2.62 -14.30
N GLU A 179 -2.45 1.75 -13.65
CA GLU A 179 -3.47 0.96 -14.32
C GLU A 179 -4.59 1.85 -14.90
N THR A 180 -4.93 2.97 -14.24
CA THR A 180 -5.89 3.96 -14.77
C THR A 180 -5.35 4.67 -16.02
N VAL A 181 -4.07 5.04 -16.02
CA VAL A 181 -3.40 5.60 -17.20
C VAL A 181 -3.41 4.59 -18.35
N LYS A 182 -3.09 3.33 -18.07
CA LYS A 182 -3.12 2.24 -19.06
C LYS A 182 -4.52 1.97 -19.60
N MET A 183 -5.53 1.97 -18.73
CA MET A 183 -6.95 1.86 -19.11
C MET A 183 -7.37 2.98 -20.06
N SER A 184 -6.77 4.17 -19.94
CA SER A 184 -7.08 5.28 -20.84
C SER A 184 -6.67 5.03 -22.29
N ASN A 185 -5.84 4.01 -22.54
CA ASN A 185 -5.51 3.50 -23.87
C ASN A 185 -6.27 2.20 -24.19
N SER A 186 -7.56 2.13 -23.89
CA SER A 186 -8.39 0.93 -24.14
C SER A 186 -9.67 1.26 -24.90
N GLU A 187 -10.24 0.24 -25.54
CA GLU A 187 -11.56 0.29 -26.20
C GLU A 187 -12.67 0.59 -25.19
N PHE A 188 -12.53 0.09 -23.95
CA PHE A 188 -13.42 0.42 -22.83
C PHE A 188 -13.48 1.94 -22.62
N LYS A 189 -12.32 2.60 -22.42
CA LYS A 189 -12.30 4.04 -22.14
C LYS A 189 -12.71 4.89 -23.35
N ALA A 190 -12.32 4.45 -24.55
CA ALA A 190 -12.76 5.09 -25.79
C ALA A 190 -14.28 5.04 -25.95
N CYS A 191 -14.92 3.92 -25.57
CA CYS A 191 -16.35 3.78 -25.57
C CYS A 191 -17.03 4.68 -24.53
N GLU A 192 -16.52 4.75 -23.30
CA GLU A 192 -17.04 5.69 -22.29
C GLU A 192 -17.04 7.13 -22.80
N TRP A 193 -15.93 7.58 -23.40
CA TRP A 193 -15.86 8.92 -23.98
C TRP A 193 -16.78 9.11 -25.18
N LYS A 194 -17.03 8.06 -25.97
CA LYS A 194 -18.01 8.08 -27.06
C LYS A 194 -19.42 8.29 -26.51
N ILE A 195 -19.83 7.49 -25.54
CA ILE A 195 -21.16 7.57 -24.90
C ILE A 195 -21.34 8.94 -24.22
N GLU A 196 -20.34 9.41 -23.47
CA GLU A 196 -20.40 10.74 -22.82
C GLU A 196 -20.50 11.89 -23.84
N ARG A 197 -19.85 11.76 -25.01
CA ARG A 197 -19.84 12.82 -26.03
C ARG A 197 -21.08 12.82 -26.90
N GLU A 198 -21.56 11.64 -27.28
CA GLU A 198 -22.69 11.48 -28.21
C GLU A 198 -24.03 11.48 -27.48
N SER A 199 -24.03 11.16 -26.18
CA SER A 199 -25.21 11.04 -25.33
C SER A 199 -26.39 10.34 -26.03
N PRO A 200 -26.18 9.11 -26.54
CA PRO A 200 -27.24 8.36 -27.23
C PRO A 200 -28.48 8.19 -26.34
N ASP A 201 -29.64 8.02 -26.96
CA ASP A 201 -30.86 7.69 -26.23
C ASP A 201 -30.72 6.29 -25.63
N LEU A 202 -30.88 6.19 -24.30
CA LEU A 202 -30.79 4.94 -23.55
C LEU A 202 -32.14 4.52 -22.97
N SER A 203 -33.24 5.14 -23.41
CA SER A 203 -34.59 4.85 -22.91
C SER A 203 -35.06 3.41 -23.19
N GLU A 204 -34.44 2.72 -24.14
CA GLU A 204 -34.72 1.31 -24.45
C GLU A 204 -34.11 0.32 -23.44
N TYR A 205 -33.13 0.74 -22.63
CA TYR A 205 -32.46 -0.12 -21.67
C TYR A 205 -33.26 -0.19 -20.37
N GLU A 206 -34.20 -1.14 -20.29
CA GLU A 206 -35.01 -1.39 -19.09
C GLU A 206 -34.16 -1.65 -17.84
N CYS A 207 -32.95 -2.19 -18.01
CA CYS A 207 -31.99 -2.46 -16.94
C CYS A 207 -31.49 -1.19 -16.21
N LEU A 208 -31.74 0.00 -16.75
CA LEU A 208 -31.45 1.26 -16.08
C LEU A 208 -32.41 1.55 -14.93
N GLU A 209 -33.57 0.90 -14.87
CA GLU A 209 -34.57 1.08 -13.81
C GLU A 209 -35.00 2.55 -13.60
N GLY A 210 -34.90 3.37 -14.64
CA GLY A 210 -35.19 4.82 -14.61
C GLY A 210 -34.06 5.70 -14.06
N ASP A 211 -32.88 5.15 -13.78
CA ASP A 211 -31.69 5.94 -13.45
C ASP A 211 -31.19 6.74 -14.66
N ASP A 212 -30.74 7.97 -14.42
CA ASP A 212 -30.08 8.80 -15.43
C ASP A 212 -28.60 8.39 -15.58
N PHE A 213 -28.30 7.70 -16.68
CA PHE A 213 -26.94 7.27 -17.04
C PHE A 213 -25.95 8.45 -17.19
N TYR A 214 -26.46 9.63 -17.57
CA TYR A 214 -25.65 10.81 -17.82
C TYR A 214 -25.49 11.72 -16.61
N ASP A 215 -26.06 11.34 -15.45
CA ASP A 215 -25.93 12.13 -14.24
C ASP A 215 -24.44 12.31 -13.88
N PRO A 216 -23.92 13.55 -13.81
CA PRO A 216 -22.54 13.81 -13.45
C PRO A 216 -22.23 13.46 -11.98
N ALA A 217 -23.24 13.13 -11.17
CA ALA A 217 -23.07 12.68 -9.80
C ALA A 217 -22.16 11.45 -9.73
N ILE A 218 -21.04 11.61 -9.02
CA ILE A 218 -20.03 10.56 -8.84
C ILE A 218 -20.62 9.26 -8.29
N LEU A 219 -21.67 9.35 -7.47
CA LEU A 219 -22.35 8.21 -6.87
C LEU A 219 -23.14 7.41 -7.90
N ASN A 220 -23.78 8.08 -8.86
CA ASN A 220 -24.47 7.41 -9.95
C ASN A 220 -23.45 6.74 -10.87
N LYS A 221 -22.37 7.45 -11.23
CA LYS A 221 -21.23 6.83 -11.95
C LYS A 221 -20.68 5.60 -11.22
N TYR A 222 -20.50 5.69 -9.90
CA TYR A 222 -20.05 4.57 -9.08
C TYR A 222 -21.05 3.39 -9.09
N ARG A 223 -22.35 3.66 -9.03
CA ARG A 223 -23.41 2.65 -9.13
C ARG A 223 -23.33 1.90 -10.46
N PHE A 224 -23.10 2.60 -11.58
CA PHE A 224 -22.97 1.98 -12.90
C PHE A 224 -21.81 0.99 -13.00
N TYR A 225 -20.68 1.27 -12.35
CA TYR A 225 -19.53 0.37 -12.33
C TYR A 225 -19.55 -0.68 -11.21
N THR A 226 -20.56 -0.71 -10.35
CA THR A 226 -20.60 -1.66 -9.22
C THR A 226 -21.89 -2.47 -9.16
N LYS A 227 -23.04 -1.80 -9.13
CA LYS A 227 -24.36 -2.43 -8.98
C LYS A 227 -25.05 -2.69 -10.31
N MET A 228 -24.82 -1.83 -11.30
CA MET A 228 -25.43 -1.94 -12.63
C MET A 228 -24.39 -2.32 -13.68
N LYS A 229 -23.41 -3.16 -13.29
CA LYS A 229 -22.31 -3.57 -14.16
C LYS A 229 -22.80 -4.26 -15.42
N ASP A 230 -23.76 -5.17 -15.28
CA ASP A 230 -24.31 -5.91 -16.42
C ASP A 230 -25.02 -4.98 -17.41
N CYS A 231 -25.83 -4.04 -16.89
CA CYS A 231 -26.50 -3.03 -17.71
C CYS A 231 -25.50 -2.11 -18.42
N THR A 232 -24.50 -1.60 -17.70
CA THR A 232 -23.43 -0.77 -18.27
C THR A 232 -22.65 -1.54 -19.34
N LYS A 233 -22.39 -2.82 -19.12
CA LYS A 233 -21.70 -3.69 -20.07
C LYS A 233 -22.52 -3.92 -21.33
N GLU A 234 -23.83 -4.16 -21.20
CA GLU A 234 -24.78 -4.29 -22.31
C GLU A 234 -24.78 -3.01 -23.15
N ILE A 235 -24.99 -1.84 -22.53
CA ILE A 235 -24.96 -0.52 -23.17
C ILE A 235 -23.64 -0.31 -23.94
N MET A 236 -22.49 -0.60 -23.31
CA MET A 236 -21.19 -0.45 -23.96
C MET A 236 -21.00 -1.41 -25.14
N MET A 237 -21.49 -2.65 -25.02
CA MET A 237 -21.41 -3.65 -26.08
C MET A 237 -22.27 -3.25 -27.28
N ASP A 238 -23.47 -2.73 -27.06
CA ASP A 238 -24.39 -2.35 -28.14
C ASP A 238 -23.93 -1.08 -28.88
N ILE A 239 -23.42 -0.09 -28.15
CA ILE A 239 -23.00 1.20 -28.73
C ILE A 239 -21.61 1.13 -29.38
N CYS A 240 -20.70 0.31 -28.84
CA CYS A 240 -19.29 0.31 -29.21
C CYS A 240 -18.78 -1.05 -29.71
N GLY A 241 -19.55 -2.12 -29.57
CA GLY A 241 -19.19 -3.48 -29.96
C GLY A 241 -18.42 -4.26 -28.89
N GLU A 242 -18.23 -5.55 -29.14
CA GLU A 242 -17.62 -6.53 -28.21
C GLU A 242 -16.25 -6.11 -27.67
N LYS A 243 -15.45 -5.39 -28.45
CA LYS A 243 -14.12 -4.95 -28.04
C LYS A 243 -14.14 -4.01 -26.83
N ALA A 244 -15.21 -3.22 -26.66
CA ALA A 244 -15.35 -2.28 -25.56
C ALA A 244 -15.55 -2.97 -24.20
N VAL A 245 -16.01 -4.22 -24.21
CA VAL A 245 -16.30 -4.99 -22.98
C VAL A 245 -15.25 -6.07 -22.68
N VAL A 246 -14.17 -6.13 -23.46
CA VAL A 246 -13.02 -6.98 -23.15
C VAL A 246 -12.34 -6.48 -21.88
N GLY A 247 -12.32 -7.33 -20.85
CA GLY A 247 -11.77 -6.94 -19.54
C GLY A 247 -12.67 -6.00 -18.74
N PHE A 248 -13.96 -5.91 -19.07
CA PHE A 248 -14.93 -5.01 -18.43
C PHE A 248 -14.88 -5.04 -16.90
N GLU A 249 -14.89 -6.21 -16.26
CA GLU A 249 -14.89 -6.32 -14.79
C GLU A 249 -13.70 -5.59 -14.16
N LYS A 250 -12.50 -5.77 -14.72
CA LYS A 250 -11.28 -5.12 -14.25
C LYS A 250 -11.39 -3.60 -14.40
N TYR A 251 -11.87 -3.12 -15.54
CA TYR A 251 -11.94 -1.68 -15.81
C TYR A 251 -13.08 -0.99 -15.04
N ALA A 252 -14.21 -1.66 -14.85
CA ALA A 252 -15.29 -1.19 -13.99
C ALA A 252 -14.81 -1.05 -12.54
N GLU A 253 -14.10 -2.05 -12.01
CA GLU A 253 -13.50 -1.97 -10.67
C GLU A 253 -12.50 -0.81 -10.56
N LEU A 254 -11.59 -0.65 -11.53
CA LEU A 254 -10.64 0.47 -11.57
C LEU A 254 -11.35 1.84 -11.62
N SER A 255 -12.42 1.96 -12.42
CA SER A 255 -13.24 3.17 -12.50
C SER A 255 -13.94 3.47 -11.17
N ALA A 256 -14.53 2.47 -10.52
CA ALA A 256 -15.16 2.61 -9.21
C ALA A 256 -14.16 3.05 -8.13
N ASP A 257 -12.99 2.41 -8.11
CA ASP A 257 -11.87 2.75 -7.21
C ASP A 257 -11.38 4.18 -7.41
N PHE A 258 -11.21 4.60 -8.66
CA PHE A 258 -10.76 5.95 -8.99
C PHE A 258 -11.79 7.00 -8.54
N LEU A 259 -13.09 6.73 -8.73
CA LEU A 259 -14.17 7.62 -8.30
C LEU A 259 -14.20 7.81 -6.77
N ILE A 260 -13.88 6.76 -6.01
CA ILE A 260 -13.70 6.83 -4.55
C ILE A 260 -12.43 7.63 -4.20
N LYS A 261 -11.28 7.28 -4.80
CA LYS A 261 -9.95 7.84 -4.43
C LYS A 261 -9.73 9.29 -4.84
N LYS A 262 -10.22 9.72 -6.02
CA LYS A 262 -10.18 11.14 -6.48
C LYS A 262 -10.85 12.08 -5.47
N ASN A 263 -11.66 11.50 -4.60
CA ASN A 263 -12.56 12.19 -3.73
C ASN A 263 -12.30 11.68 -2.30
N ALA A 264 -11.15 12.06 -1.72
CA ALA A 264 -11.05 12.13 -0.26
C ALA A 264 -12.21 12.99 0.35
N LYS A 265 -12.87 13.83 -0.47
CA LYS A 265 -14.19 14.47 -0.23
C LYS A 265 -15.43 13.60 -0.59
N GLY A 266 -15.31 12.59 -1.43
CA GLY A 266 -16.35 11.61 -1.75
C GLY A 266 -16.57 10.56 -0.68
N TYR A 267 -15.70 10.43 0.32
CA TYR A 267 -16.03 9.70 1.54
C TYR A 267 -17.30 10.29 2.20
N VAL A 268 -17.42 11.63 2.22
CA VAL A 268 -18.64 12.34 2.66
C VAL A 268 -19.81 12.06 1.72
N GLY A 269 -19.58 12.10 0.41
CA GLY A 269 -20.61 11.84 -0.60
C GLY A 269 -21.21 10.44 -0.46
N VAL A 270 -20.36 9.42 -0.29
CA VAL A 270 -20.77 8.03 -0.05
C VAL A 270 -21.59 7.92 1.23
N PHE A 271 -21.15 8.52 2.33
CA PHE A 271 -21.93 8.50 3.57
C PHE A 271 -23.26 9.25 3.45
N LYS A 272 -23.30 10.38 2.74
CA LYS A 272 -24.55 11.12 2.48
C LYS A 272 -25.54 10.29 1.68
N PHE A 273 -25.07 9.61 0.64
CA PHE A 273 -25.87 8.71 -0.16
C PHE A 273 -26.35 7.50 0.64
N ALA A 274 -25.42 6.85 1.33
CA ALA A 274 -25.68 5.68 2.17
C ALA A 274 -26.28 6.03 3.54
N LYS A 275 -26.81 7.26 3.72
CA LYS A 275 -27.38 7.70 5.01
C LYS A 275 -28.46 6.76 5.51
N SER A 276 -29.37 6.33 4.63
CA SER A 276 -30.43 5.37 4.96
C SER A 276 -29.85 4.05 5.47
N CYS A 277 -28.90 3.47 4.73
CA CYS A 277 -28.18 2.25 5.11
C CYS A 277 -27.44 2.40 6.45
N PHE A 278 -26.74 3.52 6.64
CA PHE A 278 -26.02 3.78 7.89
C PHE A 278 -26.98 3.88 9.09
N LEU A 279 -28.10 4.60 8.93
CA LEU A 279 -29.09 4.74 9.99
C LEU A 279 -29.84 3.43 10.25
N GLU A 280 -30.06 2.61 9.23
CA GLU A 280 -30.63 1.28 9.39
C GLU A 280 -29.76 0.40 10.30
N VAL A 281 -28.43 0.40 10.08
CA VAL A 281 -27.46 -0.30 10.95
C VAL A 281 -27.39 0.33 12.34
N ALA A 282 -27.43 1.66 12.44
CA ALA A 282 -27.31 2.34 13.73
C ALA A 282 -28.54 2.18 14.64
N LYS A 283 -29.74 1.98 14.06
CA LYS A 283 -31.00 1.92 14.81
C LYS A 283 -31.07 0.79 15.85
N PRO A 284 -30.67 -0.46 15.55
CA PRO A 284 -30.62 -1.51 16.57
C PRO A 284 -29.43 -1.39 17.53
N GLU A 285 -28.32 -0.78 17.10
CA GLU A 285 -27.06 -0.74 17.88
C GLU A 285 -26.98 0.45 18.85
N CYS A 286 -27.70 1.54 18.57
CA CYS A 286 -27.71 2.75 19.39
C CYS A 286 -28.93 2.81 20.30
N SER A 287 -28.77 3.39 21.50
CA SER A 287 -29.94 3.77 22.31
C SER A 287 -30.82 4.77 21.55
N SER A 288 -32.12 4.82 21.88
CA SER A 288 -33.07 5.71 21.20
C SER A 288 -32.64 7.18 21.21
N SER A 289 -32.04 7.66 22.30
CA SER A 289 -31.55 9.04 22.39
C SER A 289 -30.34 9.29 21.49
N GLN A 290 -29.38 8.36 21.43
CA GLN A 290 -28.21 8.44 20.55
C GLN A 290 -28.60 8.34 19.08
N TYR A 291 -29.50 7.42 18.73
CA TYR A 291 -30.01 7.27 17.37
C TYR A 291 -30.71 8.56 16.91
N ASN A 292 -31.62 9.11 17.73
CA ASN A 292 -32.32 10.34 17.40
C ASN A 292 -31.37 11.53 17.22
N LEU A 293 -30.32 11.62 18.04
CA LEU A 293 -29.28 12.64 17.88
C LEU A 293 -28.51 12.44 16.57
N LEU A 294 -28.03 11.22 16.29
CA LEU A 294 -27.31 10.86 15.08
C LEU A 294 -28.13 11.10 13.81
N SER A 295 -29.39 10.69 13.78
CA SER A 295 -30.27 10.84 12.60
C SER A 295 -30.55 12.31 12.30
N THR A 296 -30.76 13.11 13.35
CA THR A 296 -31.05 14.55 13.24
C THR A 296 -29.81 15.37 12.91
N LYS A 297 -28.65 14.98 13.45
CA LYS A 297 -27.36 15.67 13.30
C LYS A 297 -26.40 14.92 12.37
N TYR A 298 -26.94 14.15 11.43
CA TYR A 298 -26.15 13.26 10.60
C TYR A 298 -25.06 13.99 9.81
N ASP A 299 -25.37 15.12 9.19
CA ASP A 299 -24.39 15.89 8.42
C ASP A 299 -23.27 16.47 9.31
N ASP A 300 -23.59 16.86 10.54
CA ASP A 300 -22.60 17.33 11.52
C ASP A 300 -21.71 16.17 12.00
N PHE A 301 -22.30 14.98 12.21
CA PHE A 301 -21.55 13.76 12.46
C PHE A 301 -20.62 13.40 11.29
N LEU A 302 -21.09 13.52 10.05
CA LEU A 302 -20.26 13.25 8.88
C LEU A 302 -19.04 14.16 8.82
N LYS A 303 -19.22 15.47 9.01
CA LYS A 303 -18.10 16.41 9.08
C LYS A 303 -17.09 15.98 10.14
N MET A 304 -17.56 15.57 11.31
CA MET A 304 -16.71 15.11 12.41
C MET A 304 -15.83 13.91 12.04
N ILE A 305 -16.30 12.99 11.19
CA ILE A 305 -15.54 11.78 10.79
C ILE A 305 -14.79 11.92 9.46
N THR A 306 -14.94 13.03 8.73
CA THR A 306 -14.39 13.20 7.37
C THR A 306 -13.56 14.47 7.19
N GLU A 307 -13.78 15.51 7.99
CA GLU A 307 -13.01 16.75 7.94
C GLU A 307 -11.86 16.67 8.95
N GLU A 308 -10.64 16.49 8.45
CA GLU A 308 -9.45 16.45 9.29
C GLU A 308 -9.22 17.82 9.96
N PRO A 309 -9.06 17.87 11.29
CA PRO A 309 -8.87 19.14 12.01
C PRO A 309 -7.55 19.81 11.61
N LYS A 310 -7.61 21.10 11.25
CA LYS A 310 -6.47 21.90 10.74
C LYS A 310 -5.43 22.28 11.80
N SER A 311 -5.78 22.22 13.08
CA SER A 311 -4.91 22.60 14.18
C SER A 311 -5.00 21.60 15.32
N VAL A 312 -3.82 21.31 15.86
CA VAL A 312 -3.49 20.58 17.08
C VAL A 312 -3.15 19.10 16.87
N THR A 313 -1.89 18.85 17.22
CA THR A 313 -1.16 17.62 17.50
C THR A 313 -1.77 16.74 18.61
N SER A 314 -3.07 16.83 18.93
CA SER A 314 -3.69 16.03 20.00
C SER A 314 -4.70 15.03 19.46
N CYS A 315 -4.51 13.78 19.89
CA CYS A 315 -5.31 12.61 19.58
C CYS A 315 -6.74 12.65 20.13
N GLU A 316 -7.16 13.78 20.71
CA GLU A 316 -8.42 13.94 21.44
C GLU A 316 -9.61 14.30 20.54
N SER A 317 -9.35 14.69 19.28
CA SER A 317 -10.42 14.99 18.34
C SER A 317 -11.27 13.75 18.05
N PHE A 318 -12.59 13.93 18.00
CA PHE A 318 -13.53 12.90 17.58
C PHE A 318 -13.21 12.35 16.18
N TYR A 319 -12.60 13.15 15.31
CA TYR A 319 -12.11 12.69 14.00
C TYR A 319 -11.15 11.52 14.14
N PHE A 320 -10.08 11.68 14.93
CA PHE A 320 -9.10 10.61 15.13
C PHE A 320 -9.70 9.43 15.90
N LYS A 321 -10.51 9.70 16.93
CA LYS A 321 -11.17 8.64 17.72
C LYS A 321 -12.06 7.74 16.86
N TYR A 322 -12.99 8.31 16.10
CA TYR A 322 -13.92 7.52 15.30
C TYR A 322 -13.27 6.89 14.07
N ASN A 323 -12.29 7.54 13.43
CA ASN A 323 -11.55 6.90 12.34
C ASN A 323 -10.73 5.70 12.82
N SER A 324 -10.23 5.73 14.06
CA SER A 324 -9.49 4.60 14.63
C SER A 324 -10.39 3.44 15.03
N MET A 325 -11.61 3.74 15.49
CA MET A 325 -12.60 2.69 15.83
C MET A 325 -12.96 1.81 14.64
N LYS A 326 -12.79 2.29 13.40
CA LYS A 326 -12.98 1.48 12.18
C LYS A 326 -12.02 0.30 12.07
N CYS A 327 -10.87 0.37 12.75
CA CYS A 327 -9.89 -0.71 12.74
C CYS A 327 -10.32 -1.88 13.64
N ILE A 328 -11.15 -1.64 14.67
CA ILE A 328 -11.58 -2.67 15.63
C ILE A 328 -12.34 -3.82 14.95
N PRO A 329 -13.34 -3.58 14.09
CA PRO A 329 -14.00 -4.66 13.35
C PRO A 329 -13.02 -5.50 12.51
N ILE A 330 -11.98 -4.90 11.95
CA ILE A 330 -10.95 -5.60 11.16
C ILE A 330 -10.14 -6.53 12.07
N MET A 331 -9.75 -6.05 13.27
CA MET A 331 -9.10 -6.88 14.29
C MET A 331 -9.99 -8.06 14.71
N MET A 332 -11.29 -7.82 14.91
CA MET A 332 -12.25 -8.86 15.28
C MET A 332 -12.42 -9.89 14.16
N ASP A 333 -12.48 -9.45 12.91
CA ASP A 333 -12.56 -10.33 11.75
C ASP A 333 -11.31 -11.20 11.59
N ILE A 334 -10.10 -10.63 11.74
CA ILE A 334 -8.84 -11.39 11.81
C ILE A 334 -8.94 -12.45 12.91
N THR A 335 -9.37 -12.06 14.11
CA THR A 335 -9.51 -12.97 15.25
C THR A 335 -10.45 -14.14 14.91
N HIS A 336 -11.63 -13.84 14.36
CA HIS A 336 -12.60 -14.87 13.96
C HIS A 336 -12.08 -15.79 12.86
N LYS A 337 -11.31 -15.27 11.90
CA LYS A 337 -10.73 -16.04 10.79
C LYS A 337 -9.52 -16.88 11.22
N VAL A 338 -8.73 -16.43 12.19
CA VAL A 338 -7.56 -17.17 12.71
C VAL A 338 -7.99 -18.38 13.54
N VAL A 339 -9.01 -18.25 14.40
CA VAL A 339 -9.48 -19.32 15.29
C VAL A 339 -9.71 -20.67 14.60
N PRO A 340 -10.48 -20.77 13.49
CA PRO A 340 -10.72 -22.05 12.82
C PRO A 340 -9.48 -22.61 12.09
N LEU A 341 -8.44 -21.79 11.93
CA LEU A 341 -7.20 -22.16 11.25
C LEU A 341 -6.09 -22.53 12.24
N ALA A 342 -6.21 -22.15 13.52
CA ALA A 342 -5.13 -22.29 14.52
C ALA A 342 -4.60 -23.73 14.68
N GLN A 343 -5.43 -24.74 14.43
CA GLN A 343 -5.08 -26.16 14.59
C GLN A 343 -4.96 -26.93 13.26
N LYS A 344 -5.08 -26.23 12.12
CA LYS A 344 -5.01 -26.87 10.81
C LYS A 344 -3.59 -26.81 10.25
N HIS A 345 -3.17 -27.93 9.65
CA HIS A 345 -2.03 -27.94 8.75
C HIS A 345 -2.44 -27.22 7.46
N LEU A 346 -1.69 -26.18 7.12
CA LEU A 346 -1.98 -25.31 5.99
C LEU A 346 -0.77 -25.35 5.07
N LYS A 347 -1.05 -25.38 3.77
CA LYS A 347 -0.01 -25.27 2.75
C LYS A 347 0.32 -23.80 2.53
N VAL A 348 1.53 -23.55 2.03
CA VAL A 348 1.89 -22.21 1.55
C VAL A 348 0.88 -21.77 0.47
N ASN A 349 0.46 -20.52 0.53
CA ASN A 349 -0.55 -19.91 -0.33
C ASN A 349 -1.96 -20.52 -0.19
N ASP A 350 -2.28 -21.12 0.97
CA ASP A 350 -3.69 -21.40 1.30
C ASP A 350 -4.47 -20.07 1.25
N SER A 351 -5.53 -20.03 0.44
CA SER A 351 -6.29 -18.80 0.18
C SER A 351 -6.84 -18.14 1.45
N ARG A 352 -7.07 -18.93 2.52
CA ARG A 352 -7.56 -18.42 3.80
C ARG A 352 -6.45 -17.75 4.62
N LEU A 353 -5.20 -18.22 4.48
CA LEU A 353 -4.04 -17.54 5.06
C LEU A 353 -3.69 -16.27 4.31
N VAL A 354 -3.74 -16.31 2.97
CA VAL A 354 -3.51 -15.11 2.14
C VAL A 354 -4.51 -14.01 2.50
N ALA A 355 -5.80 -14.35 2.59
CA ALA A 355 -6.82 -13.38 3.01
C ALA A 355 -6.59 -12.81 4.43
N LEU A 356 -5.97 -13.59 5.33
CA LEU A 356 -5.59 -13.12 6.66
C LEU A 356 -4.38 -12.19 6.64
N VAL A 357 -3.38 -12.47 5.79
CA VAL A 357 -2.25 -11.58 5.54
C VAL A 357 -2.74 -10.25 4.98
N ASP A 358 -3.63 -10.27 3.98
CA ASP A 358 -4.25 -9.05 3.44
C ASP A 358 -5.01 -8.26 4.52
N SER A 359 -5.73 -8.97 5.40
CA SER A 359 -6.44 -8.34 6.53
C SER A 359 -5.46 -7.71 7.53
N CYS A 360 -4.30 -8.34 7.72
CA CYS A 360 -3.21 -7.85 8.57
C CYS A 360 -2.59 -6.56 8.04
N ASP A 361 -2.35 -6.48 6.74
CA ASP A 361 -1.90 -5.24 6.10
C ASP A 361 -2.94 -4.13 6.23
N LEU A 362 -4.22 -4.47 6.04
CA LEU A 362 -5.33 -3.54 6.20
C LEU A 362 -5.41 -2.97 7.61
N VAL A 363 -5.28 -3.80 8.66
CA VAL A 363 -5.35 -3.32 10.06
C VAL A 363 -4.09 -2.53 10.44
N LYS A 364 -2.89 -2.97 10.05
CA LYS A 364 -1.63 -2.24 10.26
C LYS A 364 -1.70 -0.85 9.61
N ALA A 365 -2.23 -0.76 8.39
CA ALA A 365 -2.46 0.50 7.70
C ALA A 365 -3.51 1.36 8.41
N CYS A 366 -4.64 0.75 8.80
CA CYS A 366 -5.71 1.45 9.52
C CYS A 366 -5.20 2.10 10.81
N MET A 367 -4.31 1.42 11.55
CA MET A 367 -3.76 1.93 12.82
C MET A 367 -2.69 3.03 12.65
N SER A 368 -2.34 3.44 11.43
CA SER A 368 -1.17 4.29 11.17
C SER A 368 -1.49 5.54 10.31
N PRO A 369 -1.13 6.78 10.70
CA PRO A 369 -0.78 7.32 12.02
C PRO A 369 -2.05 7.81 12.74
N LEU A 370 -2.94 6.89 13.06
CA LEU A 370 -4.11 7.22 13.86
C LEU A 370 -3.74 7.24 15.36
N CYS A 371 -4.22 8.27 16.01
CA CYS A 371 -3.78 8.77 17.30
C CYS A 371 -4.41 8.01 18.50
N PHE A 372 -5.20 6.96 18.23
CA PHE A 372 -6.00 6.24 19.23
C PHE A 372 -5.29 5.00 19.79
N PHE A 373 -4.51 4.31 18.96
CA PHE A 373 -3.79 3.11 19.37
C PHE A 373 -2.38 3.50 19.83
N ASN A 374 -2.02 3.05 21.02
CA ASN A 374 -0.66 3.23 21.55
C ASN A 374 0.31 2.23 20.89
N ASP A 375 1.61 2.42 21.14
CA ASP A 375 2.64 1.59 20.51
C ASP A 375 2.59 0.13 20.98
N ILE A 376 2.08 -0.13 22.19
CA ILE A 376 1.88 -1.49 22.72
C ILE A 376 0.81 -2.21 21.90
N GLU A 377 -0.35 -1.57 21.69
CA GLU A 377 -1.44 -2.13 20.88
C GLU A 377 -1.00 -2.37 19.43
N LYS A 378 -0.25 -1.43 18.86
CA LYS A 378 0.34 -1.59 17.52
C LYS A 378 1.35 -2.73 17.47
N SER A 379 2.18 -2.88 18.49
CA SER A 379 3.14 -3.98 18.60
C SER A 379 2.43 -5.31 18.67
N MET A 380 1.41 -5.45 19.52
CA MET A 380 0.62 -6.68 19.67
C MET A 380 -0.03 -7.12 18.35
N ILE A 381 -0.65 -6.18 17.62
CA ILE A 381 -1.23 -6.46 16.30
C ILE A 381 -0.13 -6.84 15.30
N THR A 382 1.00 -6.14 15.32
CA THR A 382 2.15 -6.45 14.46
C THR A 382 2.68 -7.86 14.73
N GLU A 383 2.88 -8.23 15.98
CA GLU A 383 3.36 -9.55 16.40
C GLU A 383 2.39 -10.67 16.01
N ALA A 384 1.08 -10.45 16.20
CA ALA A 384 0.04 -11.38 15.79
C ALA A 384 0.04 -11.59 14.28
N CYS A 385 0.14 -10.50 13.51
CA CYS A 385 0.21 -10.54 12.05
C CYS A 385 1.50 -11.20 11.54
N ASN A 386 2.64 -10.94 12.17
CA ASN A 386 3.89 -11.62 11.83
C ASN A 386 3.80 -13.13 12.11
N ALA A 387 3.03 -13.55 13.14
CA ALA A 387 2.74 -14.97 13.36
C ALA A 387 1.88 -15.57 12.24
N ILE A 388 0.90 -14.83 11.73
CA ILE A 388 0.06 -15.26 10.59
C ILE A 388 0.90 -15.37 9.32
N GLU A 389 1.73 -14.36 9.03
CA GLU A 389 2.66 -14.33 7.90
C GLU A 389 3.64 -15.52 7.97
N LEU A 390 4.23 -15.77 9.15
CA LEU A 390 5.10 -16.93 9.39
C LEU A 390 4.40 -18.25 9.07
N ARG A 391 3.10 -18.39 9.36
CA ARG A 391 2.35 -19.61 9.02
C ARG A 391 2.17 -19.81 7.52
N ASN A 392 2.33 -18.78 6.70
CA ASN A 392 2.30 -18.85 5.24
C ASN A 392 3.71 -19.01 4.63
N THR A 393 4.64 -19.67 5.32
CA THR A 393 6.01 -19.90 4.85
C THR A 393 6.32 -21.39 4.67
N LYS A 394 7.32 -21.69 3.84
CA LYS A 394 7.85 -23.04 3.65
C LYS A 394 8.41 -23.64 4.95
N PHE A 395 8.91 -22.80 5.84
CA PHE A 395 9.34 -23.18 7.19
C PHE A 395 8.18 -23.75 8.04
N SER A 396 7.05 -23.04 8.11
CA SER A 396 5.89 -23.50 8.89
C SER A 396 5.16 -24.69 8.26
N GLU A 397 5.14 -24.75 6.92
CA GLU A 397 4.65 -25.92 6.18
C GLU A 397 5.51 -27.15 6.53
N CYS A 398 6.83 -27.02 6.49
CA CYS A 398 7.75 -28.09 6.84
C CYS A 398 7.59 -28.59 8.29
N ILE A 399 7.48 -27.69 9.27
CA ILE A 399 7.21 -28.07 10.68
C ILE A 399 5.90 -28.86 10.77
N SER A 400 4.88 -28.43 10.05
CA SER A 400 3.58 -29.10 10.01
C SER A 400 3.67 -30.50 9.39
N GLU A 401 4.46 -30.66 8.34
CA GLU A 401 4.70 -31.95 7.68
C GLU A 401 5.47 -32.91 8.58
N ILE A 402 6.57 -32.47 9.20
CA ILE A 402 7.33 -33.30 10.15
C ILE A 402 6.44 -33.75 11.31
N GLN A 403 5.63 -32.85 11.89
CA GLN A 403 4.71 -33.22 12.97
C GLN A 403 3.63 -34.22 12.51
N LYS A 404 3.14 -34.07 11.28
CA LYS A 404 2.09 -34.94 10.73
C LYS A 404 2.62 -36.33 10.39
N GLU A 405 3.79 -36.40 9.76
CA GLU A 405 4.40 -37.66 9.32
C GLU A 405 5.15 -38.36 10.46
N SER A 406 5.57 -37.60 11.48
CA SER A 406 6.34 -38.11 12.62
C SER A 406 7.48 -39.04 12.18
N PRO A 407 8.38 -38.59 11.29
CA PRO A 407 9.43 -39.43 10.73
C PRO A 407 10.35 -39.95 11.83
N ASP A 408 11.00 -41.08 11.57
CA ASP A 408 12.08 -41.57 12.42
C ASP A 408 13.31 -40.67 12.22
N LEU A 409 13.70 -39.97 13.29
CA LEU A 409 14.85 -39.06 13.30
C LEU A 409 16.02 -39.62 14.12
N SER A 410 16.03 -40.93 14.40
CA SER A 410 17.08 -41.59 15.20
C SER A 410 18.48 -41.51 14.57
N GLU A 411 18.56 -41.31 13.25
CA GLU A 411 19.83 -41.12 12.53
C GLU A 411 20.49 -39.77 12.85
N TYR A 412 19.72 -38.76 13.28
CA TYR A 412 20.21 -37.43 13.64
C TYR A 412 20.80 -37.40 15.04
N LYS A 413 22.06 -37.85 15.17
CA LYS A 413 22.84 -37.86 16.43
C LYS A 413 22.88 -36.49 17.13
N CYS A 414 22.70 -35.40 16.39
CA CYS A 414 22.67 -34.04 16.93
C CYS A 414 21.46 -33.76 17.84
N LEU A 415 20.38 -34.57 17.78
CA LEU A 415 19.21 -34.43 18.64
C LEU A 415 19.48 -34.81 20.10
N LYS A 416 20.55 -35.56 20.40
CA LYS A 416 20.94 -35.97 21.76
C LYS A 416 19.78 -36.55 22.61
N GLY A 417 18.86 -37.27 21.97
CA GLY A 417 17.70 -37.87 22.63
C GLY A 417 16.51 -36.94 22.86
N VAL A 418 16.53 -35.72 22.31
CA VAL A 418 15.36 -34.83 22.30
C VAL A 418 14.30 -35.39 21.36
N ASP A 419 13.08 -35.55 21.87
CA ASP A 419 11.92 -35.91 21.07
C ASP A 419 11.49 -34.71 20.20
N PHE A 420 11.83 -34.77 18.91
CA PHE A 420 11.49 -33.73 17.94
C PHE A 420 9.97 -33.61 17.71
N ASN A 421 9.18 -34.63 18.03
CA ASN A 421 7.72 -34.62 17.87
C ASN A 421 6.99 -34.21 19.16
N SER A 422 7.71 -34.05 20.27
CA SER A 422 7.14 -33.61 21.53
C SER A 422 6.48 -32.24 21.42
N LYS A 423 5.30 -32.11 22.02
CA LYS A 423 4.53 -30.85 22.13
C LYS A 423 4.82 -30.09 23.43
N GLU A 424 5.78 -30.54 24.24
CA GLU A 424 6.14 -29.83 25.46
C GLU A 424 6.81 -28.47 25.13
N PRO A 425 6.39 -27.37 25.77
CA PRO A 425 6.90 -26.03 25.47
C PRO A 425 8.43 -25.91 25.57
N THR A 426 9.02 -26.50 26.62
CA THR A 426 10.48 -26.51 26.84
C THR A 426 11.23 -27.21 25.71
N ILE A 427 10.70 -28.33 25.22
CA ILE A 427 11.30 -29.10 24.11
C ILE A 427 11.11 -28.35 22.78
N GLN A 428 9.99 -27.69 22.58
CA GLN A 428 9.73 -26.85 21.40
C GLN A 428 10.68 -25.63 21.36
N ILE A 429 10.89 -24.94 22.48
CA ILE A 429 11.87 -23.85 22.59
C ILE A 429 13.28 -24.38 22.31
N ASP A 430 13.67 -25.51 22.89
CA ASP A 430 15.01 -26.06 22.73
C ASP A 430 15.33 -26.49 21.28
N LYS A 431 14.34 -26.93 20.49
CA LYS A 431 14.50 -27.20 19.04
C LYS A 431 14.98 -25.97 18.28
N PHE A 432 14.35 -24.83 18.55
CA PHE A 432 14.57 -23.59 17.80
C PHE A 432 15.55 -22.63 18.46
N SER A 433 16.05 -22.92 19.67
CA SER A 433 17.05 -22.10 20.37
C SER A 433 18.39 -22.83 20.53
N LYS A 434 18.42 -23.97 21.22
CA LYS A 434 19.65 -24.72 21.56
C LYS A 434 20.07 -25.69 20.47
N ASN A 435 19.11 -26.28 19.77
CA ASN A 435 19.34 -27.29 18.74
C ASN A 435 19.16 -26.75 17.31
N LYS A 436 19.27 -25.42 17.12
CA LYS A 436 19.06 -24.72 15.83
C LYS A 436 19.71 -25.42 14.65
N ALA A 437 21.00 -25.75 14.74
CA ALA A 437 21.74 -26.39 13.64
C ALA A 437 21.19 -27.78 13.28
N CYS A 438 20.79 -28.56 14.29
CA CYS A 438 20.21 -29.89 14.07
C CYS A 438 18.81 -29.78 13.46
N THR A 439 17.99 -28.88 13.99
CA THR A 439 16.64 -28.61 13.48
C THR A 439 16.69 -28.08 12.03
N LYS A 440 17.63 -27.19 11.71
CA LYS A 440 17.85 -26.70 10.35
C LYS A 440 18.23 -27.83 9.40
N GLN A 441 19.17 -28.70 9.80
CA GLN A 441 19.56 -29.85 9.01
C GLN A 441 18.37 -30.79 8.74
N ILE A 442 17.60 -31.14 9.78
CA ILE A 442 16.41 -32.00 9.65
C ILE A 442 15.38 -31.39 8.68
N MET A 443 15.12 -30.08 8.80
CA MET A 443 14.18 -29.38 7.93
C MET A 443 14.67 -29.31 6.48
N GLU A 444 15.97 -29.09 6.25
CA GLU A 444 16.56 -29.10 4.91
C GLU A 444 16.51 -30.49 4.27
N ASP A 445 16.85 -31.53 5.03
CA ASP A 445 16.87 -32.92 4.56
C ASP A 445 15.44 -33.44 4.26
N PHE A 446 14.44 -33.03 5.06
CA PHE A 446 13.07 -33.50 4.93
C PHE A 446 12.23 -32.67 3.95
N CYS A 447 12.38 -31.35 3.95
CA CYS A 447 11.52 -30.42 3.21
C CYS A 447 12.24 -29.64 2.11
N GLY A 448 13.56 -29.76 2.01
CA GLY A 448 14.39 -29.05 1.05
C GLY A 448 14.85 -27.66 1.51
N LYS A 449 15.70 -27.05 0.67
CA LYS A 449 16.39 -25.78 0.97
C LYS A 449 15.48 -24.58 1.17
N GLU A 450 14.33 -24.55 0.50
CA GLU A 450 13.35 -23.46 0.63
C GLU A 450 12.78 -23.35 2.05
N ALA A 451 12.69 -24.47 2.79
CA ALA A 451 12.18 -24.47 4.16
C ALA A 451 13.13 -23.82 5.18
N VAL A 452 14.40 -23.63 4.81
CA VAL A 452 15.47 -23.16 5.70
C VAL A 452 16.14 -21.86 5.26
N GLU A 453 15.64 -21.21 4.20
CA GLU A 453 16.21 -19.98 3.64
C GLU A 453 16.29 -18.85 4.67
N ASN A 454 15.21 -18.65 5.45
CA ASN A 454 15.13 -17.67 6.55
C ASN A 454 15.07 -18.35 7.93
N PHE A 455 15.73 -19.50 8.07
CA PHE A 455 15.60 -20.36 9.25
C PHE A 455 15.86 -19.62 10.57
N ASP A 456 16.93 -18.83 10.66
CA ASP A 456 17.36 -18.26 11.94
C ASP A 456 16.36 -17.24 12.50
N GLU A 457 15.77 -16.42 11.61
CA GLU A 457 14.69 -15.47 11.94
C GLU A 457 13.42 -16.20 12.37
N TYR A 458 12.98 -17.17 11.57
CA TYR A 458 11.74 -17.91 11.85
C TYR A 458 11.85 -18.80 13.09
N ALA A 459 13.02 -19.36 13.35
CA ALA A 459 13.30 -20.11 14.56
C ALA A 459 13.25 -19.22 15.81
N GLU A 460 13.78 -17.99 15.74
CA GLU A 460 13.70 -17.02 16.84
C GLU A 460 12.24 -16.64 17.13
N ILE A 461 11.47 -16.26 16.10
CA ILE A 461 10.04 -15.94 16.25
C ILE A 461 9.26 -17.14 16.81
N THR A 462 9.61 -18.36 16.40
CA THR A 462 8.94 -19.58 16.89
C THR A 462 9.28 -19.86 18.35
N ALA A 463 10.54 -19.70 18.75
CA ALA A 463 10.99 -19.94 20.12
C ALA A 463 10.41 -18.92 21.12
N GLU A 464 10.19 -17.67 20.71
CA GLU A 464 9.60 -16.62 21.54
C GLU A 464 8.09 -16.79 21.79
N LYS A 465 7.40 -17.56 20.93
CA LYS A 465 5.93 -17.68 20.92
C LYS A 465 5.37 -18.98 21.51
N VAL A 466 6.26 -19.90 21.88
CA VAL A 466 5.94 -21.16 22.59
C VAL A 466 5.84 -20.90 24.09
#